data_AF-I3S0T5-F1
#
_entry.id   AF-I3S0T5-F1
#
_cell.length_a   1.000
_cell.length_b   1.000
_cell.length_c   1.000
_cell.angle_alpha   90.00
_cell.angle_beta   90.00
_cell.angle_gamma   90.00
#
_symmetry.space_group_name_H-M   'P 1'
#
loop_
_entity.id
_entity.type
_entity.pdbx_description
1 polymer ?
#
loop_
_entity_poly.entity_id
_entity_poly.type
_entity_poly.pdbx_seq_one_letter_code
_entity_poly.pdbx_strand_id
1 'polypeptide(L)'
;MENRIQRFWLKGPRANLSDTFIRLAGKPDNIKRNSRGQFWVAVNSYLGLPRRPIRRVLPSGVRISENGLVLQVVSLAQEYGTEPASEVQEFNGTLYAGSLFVSYASIFIP
;
A
#
# COMPACT_ATOMS: atom_id res chain seq x y z
N MET A 1 10.86 -3.11 13.48
CA MET A 1 10.71 -1.88 12.69
C MET A 1 9.23 -1.54 12.61
N GLU A 2 8.84 -0.29 12.82
CA GLU A 2 7.43 0.14 12.69
C GLU A 2 6.99 0.14 11.23
N ASN A 3 5.78 -0.36 10.96
CA ASN A 3 5.10 -0.26 9.66
C ASN A 3 4.67 1.20 9.43
N ARG A 4 5.45 1.96 8.64
CA ARG A 4 5.19 3.39 8.40
C ARG A 4 5.67 3.83 7.03
N ILE A 5 5.13 4.94 6.55
CA ILE A 5 5.66 5.71 5.43
C ILE A 5 6.34 6.95 5.97
N GLN A 6 7.52 7.27 5.43
CA GLN A 6 8.23 8.52 5.73
C GLN A 6 8.04 9.49 4.56
N ARG A 7 7.89 10.78 4.89
CA ARG A 7 7.90 11.86 3.91
C ARG A 7 9.22 12.61 4.04
N PHE A 8 9.89 12.79 2.92
CA PHE A 8 11.05 13.67 2.79
C PHE A 8 10.63 14.97 2.12
N TRP A 9 10.96 16.10 2.74
CA TRP A 9 10.58 17.43 2.28
C TRP A 9 11.60 17.97 1.27
N LEU A 10 11.20 18.16 0.02
CA LEU A 10 12.08 18.66 -1.04
C LEU A 10 12.22 20.20 -1.04
N LYS A 11 11.22 20.92 -0.53
CA LYS A 11 11.12 22.39 -0.56
C LYS A 11 10.41 22.92 0.69
N GLY A 12 10.47 24.24 0.88
CA GLY A 12 9.81 24.95 1.98
C GLY A 12 10.61 24.97 3.29
N PRO A 13 10.04 25.46 4.41
CA PRO A 13 10.75 25.62 5.68
C PRO A 13 11.31 24.34 6.29
N ARG A 14 10.84 23.18 5.83
CA ARG A 14 11.28 21.85 6.28
C ARG A 14 12.16 21.13 5.26
N ALA A 15 12.63 21.80 4.21
CA ALA A 15 13.44 21.19 3.16
C ALA A 15 14.63 20.38 3.73
N ASN A 16 14.92 19.23 3.14
CA ASN A 16 15.93 18.25 3.54
C ASN A 16 15.67 17.53 4.87
N LEU A 17 14.48 17.69 5.45
CA LEU A 17 14.05 16.93 6.63
C LEU A 17 13.11 15.79 6.24
N SER A 18 13.02 14.80 7.12
CA SER A 18 12.05 13.71 7.05
C SER A 18 11.13 13.70 8.26
N ASP A 19 9.87 13.32 8.06
CA ASP A 19 8.96 12.96 9.16
C ASP A 19 8.19 11.67 8.86
N THR A 20 7.54 11.15 9.90
CA THR A 20 6.57 10.06 9.72
C THR A 20 5.32 10.64 9.08
N PHE A 21 5.02 10.16 7.88
CA PHE A 21 3.84 10.58 7.13
C PHE A 21 2.58 9.91 7.68
N ILE A 22 2.64 8.60 7.87
CA ILE A 22 1.55 7.78 8.41
C ILE A 22 2.11 6.46 8.94
N ARG A 23 1.45 5.90 9.97
CA ARG A 23 1.66 4.53 10.45
C ARG A 23 0.57 3.62 9.91
N LEU A 24 0.93 2.40 9.53
CA LEU A 24 0.04 1.43 8.89
C LEU A 24 -0.04 0.15 9.71
N ALA A 25 -1.18 -0.54 9.66
CA ALA A 25 -1.35 -1.82 10.32
C ALA A 25 -0.50 -2.92 9.67
N GLY A 26 -0.40 -2.92 8.34
CA GLY A 26 0.42 -3.85 7.55
C GLY A 26 1.71 -3.22 7.03
N LYS A 27 2.60 -4.06 6.48
CA LYS A 27 3.87 -3.62 5.91
C LYS A 27 3.61 -2.95 4.55
N PRO A 28 3.95 -1.66 4.37
CA PRO A 28 3.86 -1.00 3.08
C PRO A 28 4.92 -1.54 2.12
N ASP A 29 4.57 -1.56 0.83
CA ASP A 29 5.47 -1.82 -0.31
C ASP A 29 5.47 -0.59 -1.24
N ASN A 30 5.19 -0.72 -2.54
CA ASN A 30 5.22 0.43 -3.45
C ASN A 30 4.13 1.47 -3.18
N ILE A 31 4.47 2.74 -3.46
CA ILE A 31 3.60 3.91 -3.37
C ILE A 31 3.42 4.52 -4.76
N LYS A 32 2.18 4.73 -5.21
CA LYS A 32 1.84 5.36 -6.49
C LYS A 32 0.88 6.51 -6.32
N ARG A 33 1.20 7.64 -6.95
CA ARG A 33 0.34 8.83 -6.91
C ARG A 33 -0.73 8.75 -8.00
N ASN A 34 -1.97 9.14 -7.68
CA ASN A 34 -3.03 9.31 -8.68
C ASN A 34 -3.13 10.77 -9.17
N SER A 35 -4.01 11.02 -10.15
CA SER A 35 -4.22 12.37 -10.73
C SER A 35 -4.78 13.41 -9.74
N ARG A 36 -5.38 12.95 -8.63
CA ARG A 36 -5.90 13.82 -7.54
C ARG A 36 -4.85 14.14 -6.48
N GLY A 37 -3.61 13.70 -6.67
CA GLY A 37 -2.53 13.92 -5.72
C GLY A 37 -2.55 13.03 -4.48
N GLN A 38 -3.42 12.01 -4.47
CA GLN A 38 -3.50 11.00 -3.42
C GLN A 38 -2.52 9.86 -3.73
N PHE A 39 -2.25 9.02 -2.74
CA PHE A 39 -1.30 7.92 -2.83
C PHE A 39 -2.00 6.57 -2.65
N TRP A 40 -1.85 5.67 -3.61
CA TRP A 40 -2.11 4.24 -3.41
C TRP A 40 -0.85 3.57 -2.88
N VAL A 41 -1.03 2.70 -1.89
CA VAL A 41 0.04 1.94 -1.26
C VAL A 41 -0.38 0.49 -1.21
N ALA A 42 0.48 -0.40 -1.71
CA ALA A 42 0.32 -1.83 -1.44
C ALA A 42 0.69 -2.11 0.02
N VAL A 43 -0.22 -2.72 0.78
CA VAL A 43 -0.05 -3.00 2.21
C VAL A 43 -0.33 -4.47 2.48
N ASN A 44 0.67 -5.16 3.02
CA ASN A 44 0.62 -6.58 3.33
C ASN A 44 0.52 -6.79 4.84
N SER A 45 -0.64 -7.23 5.31
CA SER A 45 -0.86 -7.54 6.73
C SER A 45 -0.60 -9.03 6.98
N TYR A 46 0.33 -9.34 7.87
CA TYR A 46 0.67 -10.73 8.19
C TYR A 46 -0.13 -11.20 9.40
N LEU A 47 -1.07 -12.12 9.18
CA LEU A 47 -1.84 -12.78 10.23
C LEU A 47 -1.18 -14.10 10.64
N GLY A 48 -1.14 -14.34 11.94
CA GLY A 48 -0.68 -15.58 12.54
C GLY A 48 0.15 -15.35 13.80
N LEU A 49 0.10 -16.31 14.72
CA LEU A 49 1.00 -16.33 15.87
C LEU A 49 2.44 -16.56 15.38
N PRO A 50 3.45 -15.93 16.01
CA PRO A 50 4.85 -16.07 15.60
C PRO A 50 5.37 -17.51 15.57
N ARG A 51 4.64 -18.45 16.18
CA ARG A 51 4.97 -19.87 16.33
C ARG A 51 4.30 -20.82 15.33
N ARG A 52 3.44 -20.35 14.42
CA ARG A 52 2.83 -21.22 13.39
C ARG A 52 3.52 -21.03 12.04
N PRO A 53 3.79 -22.11 11.29
CA PRO A 53 4.47 -22.03 9.99
C PRO A 53 3.61 -21.34 8.92
N ILE A 54 2.29 -21.28 9.11
CA ILE A 54 1.38 -20.64 8.15
C ILE A 54 1.24 -19.17 8.51
N ARG A 55 2.01 -18.32 7.82
CA ARG A 55 1.78 -16.86 7.79
C ARG A 55 0.76 -16.59 6.68
N ARG A 56 -0.44 -16.16 7.04
CA ARG A 56 -1.42 -15.70 6.05
C ARG A 56 -1.14 -14.23 5.77
N VAL A 57 -0.91 -13.87 4.51
CA VAL A 57 -0.88 -12.47 4.11
C VAL A 57 -2.29 -12.05 3.72
N LEU A 58 -2.72 -10.90 4.20
CA LEU A 58 -3.88 -10.18 3.69
C LEU A 58 -3.36 -8.98 2.89
N PRO A 59 -3.27 -9.09 1.55
CA PRO A 59 -2.85 -8.00 0.70
C PRO A 59 -4.00 -6.98 0.56
N SER A 60 -3.64 -5.70 0.53
CA SER A 60 -4.60 -4.61 0.38
C SER A 60 -3.98 -3.43 -0.36
N GLY A 61 -4.81 -2.70 -1.10
CA GLY A 61 -4.50 -1.35 -1.57
C GLY A 61 -5.05 -0.33 -0.58
N VAL A 62 -4.21 0.59 -0.11
CA VAL A 62 -4.63 1.69 0.79
C VAL A 62 -4.46 3.01 0.05
N ARG A 63 -5.55 3.75 -0.12
CA ARG A 63 -5.52 5.11 -0.68
C ARG A 63 -5.43 6.13 0.44
N ILE A 64 -4.44 7.01 0.36
CA ILE A 64 -4.06 7.97 1.39
C ILE A 64 -4.08 9.38 0.79
N SER A 65 -4.61 10.36 1.53
CA SER A 65 -4.58 11.77 1.14
C SER A 65 -3.17 12.36 1.25
N GLU A 66 -2.96 13.55 0.69
CA GLU A 66 -1.72 14.31 0.83
C GLU A 66 -1.36 14.68 2.29
N ASN A 67 -2.35 14.64 3.19
CA ASN A 67 -2.20 14.94 4.61
C ASN A 67 -2.07 13.69 5.49
N GLY A 68 -1.93 12.51 4.90
CA GLY A 68 -1.75 11.26 5.65
C GLY A 68 -3.06 10.68 6.21
N LEU A 69 -4.21 10.99 5.62
CA LEU A 69 -5.49 10.38 5.99
C LEU A 69 -5.81 9.19 5.08
N VAL A 70 -6.24 8.08 5.67
CA VAL A 70 -6.74 6.93 4.89
C VAL A 70 -8.11 7.29 4.30
N LEU A 71 -8.21 7.25 2.98
CA LEU A 71 -9.43 7.56 2.23
C LEU A 71 -10.18 6.31 1.80
N GLN A 72 -9.45 5.21 1.55
CA GLN A 72 -10.03 3.95 1.10
C GLN A 72 -9.07 2.80 1.41
N VAL A 73 -9.64 1.62 1.70
CA VAL A 73 -8.92 0.36 1.77
C VAL A 73 -9.65 -0.63 0.87
N VAL A 74 -8.91 -1.27 -0.02
CA VAL A 74 -9.42 -2.29 -0.94
C VAL A 74 -8.68 -3.58 -0.66
N SER A 75 -9.42 -4.65 -0.41
CA SER A 75 -8.83 -5.99 -0.28
C SER A 75 -8.32 -6.46 -1.64
N LEU A 76 -7.13 -7.06 -1.66
CA LEU A 76 -6.58 -7.72 -2.86
C LEU A 76 -6.64 -9.25 -2.74
N ALA A 77 -7.38 -9.76 -1.76
CA ALA A 77 -7.46 -11.19 -1.50
C ALA A 77 -8.29 -11.94 -2.55
N GLN A 78 -9.20 -11.28 -3.26
CA GLN A 78 -9.94 -11.92 -4.36
C GLN A 78 -9.04 -12.07 -5.60
N GLU A 79 -8.05 -11.20 -5.71
CA GLU A 79 -7.14 -11.03 -6.83
C GLU A 79 -5.90 -11.91 -6.64
N TYR A 80 -5.37 -12.00 -5.42
CA TYR A 80 -4.11 -12.70 -5.12
C TYR A 80 -4.21 -13.75 -4.02
N GLY A 81 -5.38 -13.96 -3.43
CA GLY A 81 -5.53 -14.87 -2.30
C GLY A 81 -4.69 -14.41 -1.11
N THR A 82 -3.70 -15.23 -0.75
CA THR A 82 -2.74 -14.95 0.32
C THR A 82 -1.36 -14.57 -0.17
N GLU A 83 -1.18 -14.36 -1.48
CA GLU A 83 0.07 -13.84 -2.01
C GLU A 83 0.18 -12.34 -1.76
N PRO A 84 1.37 -11.83 -1.38
CA PRO A 84 1.55 -10.42 -1.10
C PRO A 84 1.45 -9.58 -2.39
N ALA A 85 0.83 -8.41 -2.29
CA ALA A 85 0.83 -7.43 -3.37
C ALA A 85 2.08 -6.55 -3.29
N SER A 86 2.69 -6.26 -4.42
CA SER A 86 3.84 -5.36 -4.52
C SER A 86 3.42 -3.94 -4.88
N GLU A 87 2.36 -3.80 -5.68
CA GLU A 87 1.96 -2.52 -6.24
C GLU A 87 0.44 -2.42 -6.43
N VAL A 88 -0.11 -1.21 -6.21
CA VAL A 88 -1.45 -0.81 -6.61
C VAL A 88 -1.37 0.59 -7.21
N GLN A 89 -1.90 0.77 -8.41
CA GLN A 89 -1.91 2.05 -9.11
C GLN A 89 -3.31 2.35 -9.66
N GLU A 90 -3.77 3.59 -9.49
CA GLU A 90 -5.01 4.06 -10.12
C GLU A 90 -4.72 4.83 -11.40
N PHE A 91 -5.44 4.50 -12.46
CA PHE A 91 -5.48 5.28 -13.69
C PHE A 91 -6.91 5.31 -14.24
N ASN A 92 -7.46 6.51 -14.45
CA ASN A 92 -8.84 6.73 -14.91
C ASN A 92 -9.92 5.93 -14.13
N GLY A 93 -9.78 5.84 -12.80
CA GLY A 93 -10.74 5.13 -11.93
C GLY A 93 -10.55 3.62 -11.86
N THR A 94 -9.66 3.05 -12.66
CA THR A 94 -9.31 1.63 -12.66
C THR A 94 -8.07 1.40 -11.80
N LEU A 95 -8.09 0.33 -10.99
CA LEU A 95 -6.91 -0.14 -10.26
C LEU A 95 -6.16 -1.21 -11.05
N TYR A 96 -4.85 -1.04 -11.09
CA TYR A 96 -3.87 -1.99 -11.60
C TYR A 96 -3.07 -2.48 -10.40
N ALA A 97 -3.21 -3.75 -10.07
CA ALA A 97 -2.43 -4.38 -9.02
C ALA A 97 -1.37 -5.30 -9.63
N GLY A 98 -0.23 -5.42 -8.94
CA GLY A 98 0.84 -6.33 -9.29
C GLY A 98 1.41 -7.07 -8.07
N SER A 99 1.88 -8.29 -8.29
CA SER A 99 2.59 -9.10 -7.30
C SER A 99 3.79 -9.79 -7.94
N LEU A 100 4.88 -9.93 -7.18
CA LEU A 100 6.04 -10.74 -7.58
C LEU A 100 5.81 -12.26 -7.45
N PHE A 101 4.69 -12.68 -6.86
CA PHE A 101 4.42 -14.07 -6.49
C PHE A 101 3.33 -14.73 -7.33
N VAL A 102 2.74 -13.99 -8.27
CA VAL A 102 1.79 -14.51 -9.26
C VAL A 102 2.26 -14.19 -10.67
N SER A 103 1.75 -14.93 -11.65
CA SER A 103 2.12 -14.78 -13.07
C SER A 103 1.20 -13.83 -13.85
N TYR A 104 0.41 -13.00 -13.16
CA TYR A 104 -0.57 -12.09 -13.77
C TYR A 104 -0.68 -10.77 -13.03
N ALA A 105 -1.15 -9.74 -13.74
CA ALA A 105 -1.60 -8.48 -13.15
C ALA A 105 -3.13 -8.49 -13.03
N SER A 106 -3.65 -7.82 -12.00
CA SER A 106 -5.10 -7.71 -11.79
C SER A 106 -5.56 -6.30 -12.13
N ILE A 107 -6.62 -6.19 -12.93
CA ILE A 107 -7.20 -4.92 -13.36
C ILE A 107 -8.67 -4.93 -12.97
N PHE A 108 -9.09 -4.00 -12.13
CA PHE A 108 -10.44 -4.00 -11.57
C PHE A 108 -10.88 -2.59 -11.17
N ILE A 109 -12.20 -2.42 -10.99
CA ILE A 109 -12.80 -1.19 -10.48
C ILE A 109 -13.06 -1.41 -8.98
N PRO A 110 -12.56 -0.53 -8.10
CA PRO A 110 -12.62 -0.70 -6.65
C PRO A 110 -13.95 -0.32 -6.01
#